data_AF-A0A819HEJ5-F1
#
_entry.id   AF-A0A819HEJ5-F1
#
_cell.length_a   1.000
_cell.length_b   1.000
_cell.length_c   1.000
_cell.angle_alpha   90.00
_cell.angle_beta   90.00
_cell.angle_gamma   90.00
#
_symmetry.space_group_name_H-M   'P 1'
#
loop_
_entity.id
_entity.type
_entity.pdbx_description
1 polymer ?
#
loop_
_entity_poly.entity_id
_entity_poly.type
_entity_poly.pdbx_seq_one_letter_code
_entity_poly.pdbx_strand_id
1 'polypeptide(L)'
;MEGLFCGSDEPQARYALVPCADIFCSCCLPLHTYKKSQPWPIVDFTASSMHRFLNGYTTYLNCSATCTTSNIVYAMTCPCGHYDYIDSTAKTLADAMVSPVFLRVARKTTFINGIDLVRALEKYVTDGQLKPTTLFITFDVENLYTMIPRQGALEALMQFLERHLHNKKIGTLRIDDIMRMARLVLDTNIFAYENKYYRQIRGGAMGSAFTRTLANIYMLHWEQKLIQDQEADKEIYGRYIDDVFMTTNLTFDQVKKRLENAHRKDPNIRISYSIQSTIDFLDVTVSNVNGQLKTTIFHKPAAEPYILPYTSDHPRNVYHNIPYAALLRAARICSNVEDFDIERIRIDLSLLLNEYPPSFVSKHFHRFFQLNQAMPVLERLDSDVYHEIHQNLLHKPTRKEKQLQETIEDLDALPEPLQKKQLGIRMSCMQNITSKVDQD
;
A
#
# COMPACT_ATOMS: atom_id res chain seq x y z
N MET A 1 2.47 -21.22 13.27
CA MET A 1 2.72 -20.26 14.37
C MET A 1 3.86 -20.69 15.29
N GLU A 2 4.21 -21.97 15.37
CA GLU A 2 5.43 -22.42 16.04
C GLU A 2 6.68 -21.70 15.48
N GLY A 3 7.59 -21.27 16.36
CA GLY A 3 8.88 -20.67 15.99
C GLY A 3 8.90 -19.16 15.66
N LEU A 4 7.77 -18.46 15.65
CA LEU A 4 7.73 -16.99 15.45
C LEU A 4 7.71 -16.20 16.77
N PHE A 5 7.06 -16.76 17.78
CA PHE A 5 6.83 -16.15 19.09
C PHE A 5 7.21 -17.12 20.20
N CYS A 6 7.67 -16.59 21.35
CA CYS A 6 7.75 -17.35 22.59
C CYS A 6 6.81 -16.73 23.65
N GLY A 7 6.30 -17.55 24.56
CA GLY A 7 5.67 -17.04 25.77
C GLY A 7 6.70 -16.25 26.59
N SER A 8 6.26 -15.18 27.25
CA SER A 8 7.09 -14.36 28.13
C SER A 8 6.40 -14.21 29.48
N ASP A 9 7.13 -14.49 30.57
CA ASP A 9 6.65 -14.21 31.92
C ASP A 9 6.48 -12.70 32.12
N GLU A 10 5.51 -12.27 32.94
CA GLU A 10 5.28 -10.85 33.29
C GLU A 10 6.55 -10.07 33.66
N PRO A 11 7.49 -10.57 34.50
CA PRO A 11 8.72 -9.84 34.81
C PRO A 11 9.71 -9.72 33.64
N GLN A 12 9.62 -10.57 32.60
CA GLN A 12 10.37 -10.40 31.34
C GLN A 12 9.57 -9.61 30.28
N ALA A 13 8.26 -9.47 30.46
CA ALA A 13 7.35 -8.69 29.62
C ALA A 13 7.23 -7.21 30.05
N ARG A 14 8.09 -6.72 30.97
CA ARG A 14 8.06 -5.38 31.60
C ARG A 14 8.12 -4.15 30.68
N TYR A 15 8.21 -4.33 29.36
CA TYR A 15 8.08 -3.25 28.37
C TYR A 15 6.66 -3.14 27.78
N ALA A 16 5.70 -3.92 28.28
CA ALA A 16 4.28 -3.72 28.00
C ALA A 16 3.74 -2.47 28.73
N LEU A 17 2.82 -1.75 28.08
CA LEU A 17 2.04 -0.68 28.69
C LEU A 17 1.16 -1.23 29.81
N VAL A 18 1.58 -1.07 31.06
CA VAL A 18 0.81 -1.52 32.24
C VAL A 18 -0.28 -0.50 32.59
N PRO A 19 -1.57 -0.90 32.70
CA PRO A 19 -2.59 -0.07 33.32
C PRO A 19 -2.22 0.19 34.78
N CYS A 20 -2.22 1.46 35.23
CA CYS A 20 -1.64 1.90 36.51
C CYS A 20 -2.19 1.29 37.83
N ALA A 21 -3.02 0.25 37.79
CA ALA A 21 -3.62 -0.37 38.97
C ALA A 21 -2.69 -1.39 39.67
N ASP A 22 -1.94 -2.20 38.90
CA ASP A 22 -1.44 -3.51 39.41
C ASP A 22 0.10 -3.68 39.35
N ILE A 23 0.87 -2.69 39.82
CA ILE A 23 2.34 -2.80 39.95
C ILE A 23 2.74 -2.94 41.42
N PHE A 24 3.05 -4.17 41.84
CA PHE A 24 3.74 -4.45 43.10
C PHE A 24 5.25 -4.63 42.89
N CYS A 25 6.05 -3.94 43.71
CA CYS A 25 7.50 -4.11 43.81
C CYS A 25 7.84 -4.64 45.20
N SER A 26 8.58 -5.74 45.30
CA SER A 26 8.88 -6.46 46.54
C SER A 26 9.93 -5.79 47.44
N CYS A 27 10.22 -4.50 47.26
CA CYS A 27 11.21 -3.78 48.06
C CYS A 27 10.68 -2.57 48.86
N CYS A 28 9.50 -2.00 48.57
CA CYS A 28 9.01 -0.80 49.29
C CYS A 28 7.48 -0.70 49.39
N LEU A 29 6.97 -0.52 50.62
CA LEU A 29 5.64 -0.02 50.99
C LEU A 29 5.77 0.68 52.36
N PRO A 30 4.91 1.65 52.74
CA PRO A 30 4.09 2.56 51.92
C PRO A 30 4.39 4.05 52.23
N LEU A 31 3.80 4.99 51.47
CA LEU A 31 3.16 6.23 51.99
C LEU A 31 2.42 6.99 50.87
N HIS A 32 1.09 6.98 50.98
CA HIS A 32 0.12 8.02 50.57
C HIS A 32 -0.03 8.54 49.12
N THR A 33 -1.22 8.20 48.57
CA THR A 33 -2.17 9.07 47.82
C THR A 33 -1.71 9.90 46.61
N TYR A 34 -2.40 9.75 45.46
CA TYR A 34 -3.22 10.83 44.88
C TYR A 34 -4.22 10.30 43.80
N LYS A 35 -5.14 11.16 43.34
CA LYS A 35 -6.37 10.81 42.58
C LYS A 35 -6.20 10.74 41.05
N LYS A 36 -7.11 9.99 40.39
CA LYS A 36 -7.33 9.97 38.93
C LYS A 36 -7.87 11.30 38.37
N SER A 37 -7.34 11.74 37.22
CA SER A 37 -8.11 12.44 36.17
C SER A 37 -7.28 12.68 34.89
N GLN A 38 -7.90 12.53 33.71
CA GLN A 38 -7.47 13.08 32.40
C GLN A 38 -6.25 12.38 31.71
N PRO A 39 -6.01 12.57 30.38
CA PRO A 39 -5.84 11.44 29.46
C PRO A 39 -4.37 11.12 29.05
N TRP A 40 -4.26 10.10 28.19
CA TRP A 40 -3.07 9.46 27.59
C TRP A 40 -1.74 10.24 27.59
N PRO A 41 -0.60 9.58 27.93
CA PRO A 41 0.66 10.26 28.20
C PRO A 41 1.36 10.76 26.93
N ILE A 42 1.26 12.05 26.67
CA ILE A 42 2.37 12.82 26.10
C ILE A 42 3.31 13.14 27.25
N VAL A 43 4.56 12.69 27.21
CA VAL A 43 5.51 12.98 28.29
C VAL A 43 6.08 14.39 28.09
N ASP A 44 5.46 15.36 28.76
CA ASP A 44 5.94 16.74 28.82
C ASP A 44 6.98 16.88 29.95
N PHE A 45 8.21 17.25 29.58
CA PHE A 45 9.36 17.36 30.48
C PHE A 45 9.65 18.82 30.90
N THR A 46 8.66 19.71 30.86
CA THR A 46 8.85 21.17 31.09
C THR A 46 9.03 21.60 32.55
N ALA A 47 8.66 20.80 33.55
CA ALA A 47 8.78 21.19 34.96
C ALA A 47 9.18 20.03 35.88
N SER A 48 10.47 19.99 36.27
CA SER A 48 11.05 19.21 37.38
C SER A 48 10.38 17.86 37.68
N SER A 49 10.09 17.08 36.64
CA SER A 49 9.26 15.89 36.75
C SER A 49 10.11 14.69 37.14
N MET A 50 9.85 14.21 38.35
CA MET A 50 10.33 12.92 38.85
C MET A 50 9.90 11.82 37.87
N HIS A 51 10.82 11.32 37.07
CA HIS A 51 10.54 10.28 36.07
C HIS A 51 10.53 8.92 36.76
N ARG A 52 9.40 8.19 36.64
CA ARG A 52 9.24 6.83 37.13
C ARG A 52 9.43 5.84 35.98
N PHE A 53 10.55 5.11 36.02
CA PHE A 53 10.85 4.00 35.11
C PHE A 53 9.81 2.88 35.25
N LEU A 54 9.67 2.05 34.22
CA LEU A 54 8.74 0.90 34.22
C LEU A 54 9.07 -0.14 35.31
N ASN A 55 10.32 -0.18 35.79
CA ASN A 55 10.72 -1.02 36.94
C ASN A 55 10.33 -0.42 38.32
N GLY A 56 9.67 0.74 38.34
CA GLY A 56 9.20 1.43 39.54
C GLY A 56 10.20 2.41 40.16
N TYR A 57 11.47 2.43 39.73
CA TYR A 57 12.49 3.39 40.16
C TYR A 57 12.10 4.81 39.75
N THR A 58 12.29 5.78 40.65
CA THR A 58 12.08 7.20 40.36
C THR A 58 13.41 7.95 40.38
N THR A 59 13.66 8.73 39.33
CA THR A 59 14.81 9.65 39.27
C THR A 59 14.36 11.08 39.05
N TYR A 60 15.12 12.04 39.58
CA TYR A 60 14.94 13.44 39.26
C TYR A 60 15.80 13.77 38.04
N LEU A 61 15.15 14.27 36.98
CA LEU A 61 15.86 14.73 35.80
C LEU A 61 16.57 16.06 36.13
N ASN A 62 17.90 16.03 36.25
CA ASN A 62 18.73 17.18 36.63
C ASN A 62 18.72 18.33 35.60
N CYS A 63 18.05 18.16 34.46
CA CYS A 63 17.80 19.18 33.45
C CYS A 63 16.48 18.88 32.71
N SER A 64 15.74 19.91 32.30
CA SER A 64 14.58 19.77 31.43
C SER A 64 15.01 19.31 30.02
N ALA A 65 14.31 18.32 29.49
CA ALA A 65 14.55 17.75 28.17
C ALA A 65 13.36 18.03 27.23
N THR A 66 13.12 19.30 26.92
CA THR A 66 12.13 19.70 25.92
C THR A 66 12.62 19.36 24.52
N CYS A 67 12.16 18.23 23.96
CA CYS A 67 12.51 17.77 22.63
C CYS A 67 11.80 18.58 21.52
N THR A 68 12.20 19.83 21.32
CA THR A 68 11.96 20.57 20.05
C THR A 68 12.98 20.21 18.97
N THR A 69 14.05 19.49 19.34
CA THR A 69 15.09 18.98 18.47
C THR A 69 14.65 17.74 17.71
N SER A 70 14.55 17.83 16.38
CA SER A 70 14.47 16.65 15.53
C SER A 70 15.76 15.81 15.61
N ASN A 71 15.62 14.49 15.43
CA ASN A 71 16.72 13.52 15.30
C ASN A 71 17.51 13.17 16.58
N ILE A 72 16.99 13.47 17.78
CA ILE A 72 17.53 12.93 19.04
C ILE A 72 16.76 11.66 19.45
N VAL A 73 17.49 10.58 19.72
CA VAL A 73 16.95 9.35 20.33
C VAL A 73 17.18 9.41 21.83
N TYR A 74 16.13 9.19 22.61
CA TYR A 74 16.19 9.13 24.07
C TYR A 74 16.10 7.67 24.51
N ALA A 75 17.09 7.20 25.26
CA ALA A 75 17.07 5.90 25.94
C ALA A 75 17.47 6.13 27.40
N MET A 76 16.59 5.81 28.34
CA MET A 76 16.86 6.03 29.76
C MET A 76 17.53 4.79 30.36
N THR A 77 18.68 4.98 31.00
CA THR A 77 19.44 3.89 31.63
C THR A 77 19.12 3.76 33.12
N CYS A 78 18.68 2.57 33.52
CA CYS A 78 18.71 2.13 34.91
C CYS A 78 20.17 2.01 35.40
N PRO A 79 20.48 2.34 36.67
CA PRO A 79 21.78 2.00 37.29
C PRO A 79 22.11 0.49 37.22
N CYS A 80 21.08 -0.35 37.07
CA CYS A 80 21.14 -1.79 36.85
C CYS A 80 21.46 -2.22 35.39
N GLY A 81 21.87 -1.31 34.52
CA GLY A 81 22.26 -1.58 33.13
C GLY A 81 21.10 -1.87 32.16
N HIS A 82 19.85 -1.85 32.62
CA HIS A 82 18.66 -2.01 31.79
C HIS A 82 18.21 -0.65 31.20
N TYR A 83 17.55 -0.67 30.05
CA TYR A 83 17.14 0.53 29.31
C TYR A 83 15.62 0.62 29.24
N ASP A 84 15.07 1.83 29.37
CA ASP A 84 13.64 2.11 29.17
C ASP A 84 13.39 2.70 27.77
N TYR A 85 12.31 2.25 27.11
CA TYR A 85 11.99 2.57 25.72
C TYR A 85 11.16 3.86 25.63
N ILE A 86 11.59 4.79 24.77
CA ILE A 86 10.81 5.98 24.42
C ILE A 86 10.36 5.85 22.97
N ASP A 87 9.05 6.04 22.75
CA ASP A 87 8.33 5.61 21.54
C ASP A 87 8.82 6.22 20.21
N SER A 88 9.48 7.38 20.27
CA SER A 88 10.15 7.97 19.10
C SER A 88 11.37 7.17 18.61
N THR A 89 11.93 6.26 19.41
CA THR A 89 13.22 5.59 19.15
C THR A 89 13.20 4.77 17.86
N ALA A 90 12.23 3.88 17.68
CA ALA A 90 12.18 3.02 16.50
C ALA A 90 11.97 3.84 15.21
N LYS A 91 11.14 4.89 15.28
CA LYS A 91 10.89 5.78 14.14
C LYS A 91 12.11 6.65 13.83
N THR A 92 12.73 7.28 14.82
CA THR A 92 13.90 8.16 14.62
C THR A 92 15.13 7.36 14.17
N LEU A 93 15.38 6.17 14.73
CA LEU A 93 16.44 5.27 14.29
C LEU A 93 16.28 4.85 12.82
N ALA A 94 15.04 4.60 12.38
CA ALA A 94 14.73 4.35 10.99
C ALA A 94 14.88 5.63 10.15
N ASP A 95 13.96 6.56 10.29
CA ASP A 95 13.71 7.66 9.35
C ASP A 95 14.84 8.70 9.34
N ALA A 96 15.46 8.98 10.49
CA ALA A 96 16.49 10.01 10.61
C ALA A 96 17.93 9.48 10.49
N MET A 97 18.16 8.20 10.81
CA MET A 97 19.53 7.64 10.87
C MET A 97 19.81 6.62 9.77
N VAL A 98 19.10 5.48 9.78
CA VAL A 98 19.47 4.34 8.93
C VAL A 98 18.87 4.43 7.53
N SER A 99 17.60 4.82 7.39
CA SER A 99 16.91 4.95 6.10
C SER A 99 17.59 5.91 5.13
N PRO A 100 18.08 7.11 5.52
CA PRO A 100 18.77 8.02 4.59
C PRO A 100 20.06 7.42 4.03
N VAL A 101 20.79 6.64 4.84
CA VAL A 101 22.02 5.96 4.41
C VAL A 101 21.68 4.80 3.48
N PHE A 102 20.67 3.99 3.82
CA PHE A 102 20.15 2.93 2.95
C PHE A 102 19.70 3.47 1.58
N LEU A 103 18.81 4.45 1.56
CA LEU A 103 18.25 5.03 0.33
C LEU A 103 19.35 5.63 -0.56
N ARG A 104 20.40 6.22 0.02
CA ARG A 104 21.55 6.73 -0.73
C ARG A 104 22.37 5.62 -1.41
N VAL A 105 22.55 4.48 -0.74
CA VAL A 105 23.32 3.34 -1.27
C VAL A 105 22.51 2.54 -2.28
N ALA A 106 21.27 2.18 -1.94
CA ALA A 106 20.40 1.32 -2.74
C ALA A 106 19.65 2.05 -3.87
N ARG A 107 19.84 3.37 -4.07
CA ARG A 107 19.01 4.16 -5.00
C ARG A 107 18.93 3.62 -6.42
N LYS A 108 20.04 3.04 -6.92
CA LYS A 108 20.14 2.48 -8.27
C LYS A 108 19.34 1.19 -8.46
N THR A 109 19.16 0.41 -7.40
CA THR A 109 18.50 -0.90 -7.40
C THR A 109 17.12 -0.87 -6.75
N THR A 110 16.64 0.31 -6.35
CA THR A 110 15.33 0.51 -5.71
C THR A 110 14.39 1.25 -6.66
N PHE A 111 13.31 0.60 -7.08
CA PHE A 111 12.20 1.23 -7.78
C PHE A 111 11.23 1.88 -6.77
N ILE A 112 10.61 3.00 -7.16
CA ILE A 112 9.60 3.70 -6.33
C ILE A 112 8.17 3.39 -6.79
N ASN A 113 7.98 3.04 -8.06
CA ASN A 113 6.69 2.72 -8.69
C ASN A 113 6.94 2.12 -10.09
N GLY A 114 5.88 1.64 -10.75
CA GLY A 114 5.97 1.11 -12.11
C GLY A 114 6.55 2.07 -13.16
N ILE A 115 6.47 3.39 -12.95
CA ILE A 115 7.02 4.37 -13.91
C ILE A 115 8.55 4.44 -13.84
N ASP A 116 9.16 4.16 -12.68
CA ASP A 116 10.62 3.99 -12.60
C ASP A 116 11.08 2.71 -13.32
N LEU A 117 10.27 1.64 -13.32
CA LEU A 117 10.49 0.45 -14.15
C LEU A 117 10.37 0.78 -15.65
N VAL A 118 9.29 1.43 -16.10
CA VAL A 118 9.11 1.82 -17.51
C VAL A 118 10.31 2.66 -18.01
N ARG A 119 10.78 3.62 -17.22
CA ARG A 119 11.99 4.41 -17.55
C ARG A 119 13.26 3.56 -17.66
N ALA A 120 13.42 2.55 -16.81
CA ALA A 120 14.56 1.64 -16.88
C ALA A 120 14.52 0.79 -18.15
N LEU A 121 13.33 0.29 -18.52
CA LEU A 121 13.10 -0.49 -19.74
C LEU A 121 13.30 0.34 -21.01
N GLU A 122 12.75 1.55 -21.09
CA GLU A 122 12.97 2.49 -22.20
C GLU A 122 14.46 2.78 -22.42
N LYS A 123 15.21 2.97 -21.33
CA LYS A 123 16.66 3.12 -21.41
C LYS A 123 17.34 1.84 -21.92
N TYR A 124 16.96 0.67 -21.41
CA TYR A 124 17.50 -0.64 -21.82
C TYR A 124 17.24 -0.94 -23.31
N VAL A 125 16.09 -0.52 -23.85
CA VAL A 125 15.80 -0.52 -25.29
C VAL A 125 16.70 0.46 -26.04
N THR A 126 16.82 1.69 -25.55
CA THR A 126 17.66 2.75 -26.17
C THR A 126 19.15 2.36 -26.21
N ASP A 127 19.64 1.69 -25.17
CA ASP A 127 21.01 1.17 -25.07
C ASP A 127 21.22 -0.12 -25.93
N GLY A 128 20.21 -0.57 -26.68
CA GLY A 128 20.27 -1.72 -27.59
C GLY A 128 20.34 -3.09 -26.90
N GLN A 129 19.88 -3.18 -25.65
CA GLN A 129 20.03 -4.38 -24.82
C GLN A 129 18.85 -5.36 -24.96
N LEU A 130 17.66 -4.86 -25.33
CA LEU A 130 16.49 -5.69 -25.62
C LEU A 130 16.66 -6.47 -26.92
N LYS A 131 16.46 -7.79 -26.84
CA LYS A 131 16.55 -8.74 -27.96
C LYS A 131 15.24 -9.53 -28.06
N PRO A 132 14.93 -10.16 -29.21
CA PRO A 132 13.79 -11.08 -29.32
C PRO A 132 13.81 -12.24 -28.32
N THR A 133 14.99 -12.59 -27.79
CA THR A 133 15.19 -13.65 -26.79
C THR A 133 15.19 -13.15 -25.34
N THR A 134 15.06 -11.85 -25.08
CA THR A 134 15.07 -11.32 -23.71
C THR A 134 13.83 -11.78 -22.95
N LEU A 135 14.04 -12.34 -21.77
CA LEU A 135 12.99 -12.71 -20.82
C LEU A 135 12.97 -11.71 -19.68
N PHE A 136 11.80 -11.55 -19.08
CA PHE A 136 11.62 -10.83 -17.83
C PHE A 136 11.46 -11.82 -16.69
N ILE A 137 11.97 -11.44 -15.53
CA ILE A 137 11.86 -12.21 -14.29
C ILE A 137 11.18 -11.30 -13.27
N THR A 138 10.17 -11.82 -12.60
CA THR A 138 9.71 -11.26 -11.33
C THR A 138 9.82 -12.30 -10.24
N PHE A 139 10.12 -11.86 -9.01
CA PHE A 139 9.99 -12.72 -7.85
C PHE A 139 9.58 -11.94 -6.60
N ASP A 140 8.73 -12.57 -5.79
CA ASP A 140 8.32 -12.10 -4.47
C ASP A 140 9.15 -12.82 -3.39
N VAL A 141 9.36 -12.16 -2.26
CA VAL A 141 10.05 -12.71 -1.08
C VAL A 141 9.06 -13.02 0.02
N GLU A 142 8.76 -14.31 0.21
CA GLU A 142 7.73 -14.77 1.15
C GLU A 142 7.98 -14.25 2.58
N ASN A 143 7.01 -13.52 3.14
CA ASN A 143 6.97 -13.15 4.56
C ASN A 143 8.22 -12.39 5.06
N LEU A 144 8.81 -11.50 4.26
CA LEU A 144 10.10 -10.85 4.53
C LEU A 144 10.22 -10.35 6.00
N TYR A 145 9.31 -9.49 6.46
CA TYR A 145 9.42 -8.84 7.78
C TYR A 145 9.31 -9.79 8.98
N THR A 146 8.64 -10.93 8.83
CA THR A 146 8.42 -11.90 9.93
C THR A 146 9.43 -13.04 9.93
N MET A 147 10.05 -13.36 8.78
CA MET A 147 10.96 -14.50 8.64
C MET A 147 12.45 -14.16 8.78
N ILE A 148 12.83 -12.87 8.75
CA ILE A 148 14.21 -12.45 8.92
C ILE A 148 14.79 -12.85 10.30
N PRO A 149 16.00 -13.44 10.37
CA PRO A 149 16.63 -13.79 11.63
C PRO A 149 17.18 -12.54 12.32
N ARG A 150 16.76 -12.26 13.57
CA ARG A 150 17.14 -11.02 14.29
C ARG A 150 18.67 -10.83 14.37
N GLN A 151 19.42 -11.89 14.64
CA GLN A 151 20.89 -11.84 14.72
C GLN A 151 21.53 -11.56 13.36
N GLY A 152 21.15 -12.30 12.30
CA GLY A 152 21.66 -12.07 10.95
C GLY A 152 21.30 -10.69 10.39
N ALA A 153 20.13 -10.15 10.77
CA ALA A 153 19.72 -8.79 10.43
C ALA A 153 20.62 -7.73 11.08
N LEU A 154 20.93 -7.89 12.38
CA LEU A 154 21.86 -7.03 13.10
C LEU A 154 23.29 -7.12 12.53
N GLU A 155 23.74 -8.30 12.13
CA GLU A 155 25.04 -8.49 11.46
C GLU A 155 25.08 -7.80 10.09
N ALA A 156 24.03 -7.95 9.28
CA ALA A 156 23.90 -7.24 8.01
C ALA A 156 23.87 -5.71 8.19
N LEU A 157 23.15 -5.21 9.20
CA LEU A 157 23.15 -3.79 9.56
C LEU A 157 24.54 -3.30 9.96
N MET A 158 25.25 -4.03 10.82
CA MET A 158 26.60 -3.67 11.25
C MET A 158 27.56 -3.57 10.05
N GLN A 159 27.60 -4.61 9.21
CA GLN A 159 28.45 -4.62 8.00
C GLN A 159 28.07 -3.50 7.02
N PHE A 160 26.78 -3.21 6.86
CA PHE A 160 26.28 -2.12 6.02
C PHE A 160 26.77 -0.75 6.53
N LEU A 161 26.59 -0.48 7.83
CA LEU A 161 27.02 0.78 8.44
C LEU A 161 28.55 0.95 8.39
N GLU A 162 29.32 -0.10 8.66
CA GLU A 162 30.79 -0.07 8.57
C GLU A 162 31.29 0.21 7.15
N ARG A 163 30.61 -0.33 6.12
CA ARG A 163 30.97 -0.13 4.72
C ARG A 163 30.59 1.24 4.18
N HIS A 164 29.51 1.86 4.67
CA HIS A 164 28.90 3.03 4.04
C HIS A 164 28.87 4.32 4.90
N LEU A 165 29.38 4.29 6.14
CA LEU A 165 29.57 5.47 6.97
C LEU A 165 31.03 5.96 7.00
N HIS A 166 31.26 7.17 6.51
CA HIS A 166 32.51 7.89 6.75
C HIS A 166 32.69 8.12 8.26
N ASN A 167 33.89 7.87 8.78
CA ASN A 167 34.25 8.01 10.20
C ASN A 167 33.41 7.17 11.19
N LYS A 168 32.74 6.10 10.73
CA LYS A 168 31.94 5.16 11.56
C LYS A 168 30.91 5.85 12.48
N LYS A 169 30.28 6.94 12.02
CA LYS A 169 29.29 7.70 12.80
C LYS A 169 28.17 8.32 11.95
N ILE A 170 27.03 8.56 12.59
CA ILE A 170 25.92 9.36 12.07
C ILE A 170 25.74 10.55 13.01
N GLY A 171 26.09 11.76 12.56
CA GLY A 171 26.17 12.94 13.41
C GLY A 171 27.19 12.76 14.54
N THR A 172 26.70 12.67 15.77
CA THR A 172 27.47 12.41 17.00
C THR A 172 27.52 10.93 17.40
N LEU A 173 26.62 10.10 16.88
CA LEU A 173 26.41 8.71 17.34
C LEU A 173 27.31 7.73 16.58
N ARG A 174 27.98 6.83 17.29
CA ARG A 174 28.85 5.79 16.72
C ARG A 174 28.03 4.60 16.26
N ILE A 175 28.63 3.73 15.42
CA ILE A 175 27.99 2.46 15.02
C ILE A 175 27.59 1.64 16.25
N ASP A 176 28.40 1.58 17.30
CA ASP A 176 28.07 0.84 18.54
C ASP A 176 26.77 1.33 19.20
N ASP A 177 26.55 2.65 19.22
CA ASP A 177 25.34 3.26 19.79
C ASP A 177 24.11 2.88 18.94
N ILE A 178 24.25 2.97 17.61
CA ILE A 178 23.22 2.57 16.64
C ILE A 178 22.87 1.08 16.80
N MET A 179 23.87 0.23 16.97
CA MET A 179 23.68 -1.22 17.17
C MET A 179 23.03 -1.55 18.53
N ARG A 180 23.30 -0.77 19.59
CA ARG A 180 22.59 -0.90 20.88
C ARG A 180 21.12 -0.52 20.74
N MET A 181 20.81 0.59 20.08
CA MET A 181 19.43 1.01 19.83
C MET A 181 18.68 0.01 18.93
N ALA A 182 19.34 -0.53 17.90
CA ALA A 182 18.79 -1.56 17.03
C ALA A 182 18.43 -2.85 17.79
N ARG A 183 19.30 -3.31 18.70
CA ARG A 183 19.03 -4.45 19.59
C ARG A 183 17.83 -4.18 20.49
N LEU A 184 17.81 -3.02 21.16
CA LEU A 184 16.72 -2.61 22.05
C LEU A 184 15.36 -2.70 21.33
N VAL A 185 15.23 -2.09 20.15
CA VAL A 185 13.97 -2.10 19.36
C VAL A 185 13.52 -3.52 18.97
N LEU A 186 14.44 -4.47 18.77
CA LEU A 186 14.12 -5.85 18.42
C LEU A 186 13.85 -6.74 19.65
N ASP A 187 14.41 -6.43 20.82
CA ASP A 187 14.26 -7.21 22.05
C ASP A 187 13.04 -6.76 22.88
N THR A 188 12.61 -5.49 22.78
CA THR A 188 11.38 -4.97 23.41
C THR A 188 10.11 -5.25 22.61
N ASN A 189 10.19 -6.03 21.53
CA ASN A 189 9.06 -6.35 20.67
C ASN A 189 8.15 -7.43 21.30
N ILE A 190 7.22 -6.96 22.14
CA ILE A 190 6.32 -7.76 22.98
C ILE A 190 4.89 -7.27 22.77
N PHE A 191 3.94 -8.20 22.63
CA PHE A 191 2.51 -7.90 22.51
C PHE A 191 1.67 -8.83 23.39
N ALA A 192 0.45 -8.38 23.70
CA ALA A 192 -0.54 -9.17 24.42
C ALA A 192 -1.57 -9.74 23.43
N TYR A 193 -1.91 -11.02 23.59
CA TYR A 193 -2.99 -11.70 22.86
C TYR A 193 -3.63 -12.73 23.79
N GLU A 194 -4.97 -12.82 23.83
CA GLU A 194 -5.72 -13.73 24.72
C GLU A 194 -5.22 -13.73 26.19
N ASN A 195 -5.01 -12.54 26.77
CA ASN A 195 -4.47 -12.33 28.12
C ASN A 195 -3.10 -12.98 28.39
N LYS A 196 -2.31 -13.26 27.35
CA LYS A 196 -0.93 -13.78 27.44
C LYS A 196 0.03 -12.85 26.72
N TYR A 197 1.25 -12.75 27.26
CA TYR A 197 2.32 -11.96 26.67
C TYR A 197 3.22 -12.83 25.77
N TYR A 198 3.45 -12.34 24.56
CA TYR A 198 4.27 -12.98 23.55
C TYR A 198 5.41 -12.05 23.13
N ARG A 199 6.64 -12.57 23.13
CA ARG A 199 7.79 -11.88 22.53
C ARG A 199 8.03 -12.43 21.13
N GLN A 200 8.23 -11.53 20.17
CA GLN A 200 8.61 -11.92 18.81
C GLN A 200 10.08 -12.34 18.77
N ILE A 201 10.33 -13.61 18.45
CA ILE A 201 11.69 -14.19 18.42
C ILE A 201 12.31 -14.18 17.03
N ARG A 202 11.50 -14.02 15.98
CA ARG A 202 11.92 -13.96 14.57
C ARG A 202 11.23 -12.82 13.83
N GLY A 203 11.93 -12.17 12.92
CA GLY A 203 11.49 -10.93 12.26
C GLY A 203 11.45 -9.74 13.23
N GLY A 204 10.63 -8.75 12.88
CA GLY A 204 10.24 -7.66 13.79
C GLY A 204 8.77 -7.30 13.62
N ALA A 205 8.30 -6.33 14.41
CA ALA A 205 6.90 -5.94 14.43
C ALA A 205 6.45 -5.44 13.05
N MET A 206 5.34 -5.99 12.54
CA MET A 206 4.66 -5.41 11.38
C MET A 206 4.29 -3.96 11.69
N GLY A 207 4.57 -3.05 10.76
CA GLY A 207 4.38 -1.60 10.93
C GLY A 207 5.55 -0.84 11.57
N SER A 208 6.52 -1.51 12.21
CA SER A 208 7.72 -0.84 12.73
C SER A 208 8.55 -0.25 11.59
N ALA A 209 8.81 1.06 11.65
CA ALA A 209 9.66 1.75 10.68
C ALA A 209 11.08 1.16 10.66
N PHE A 210 11.64 0.82 11.83
CA PHE A 210 12.97 0.23 11.92
C PHE A 210 13.01 -1.18 11.34
N THR A 211 12.02 -2.02 11.62
CA THR A 211 11.92 -3.36 11.02
C THR A 211 11.90 -3.30 9.50
N ARG A 212 11.17 -2.34 8.92
CA ARG A 212 11.16 -2.13 7.46
C ARG A 212 12.53 -1.77 6.89
N THR A 213 13.25 -0.83 7.52
CA THR A 213 14.59 -0.43 7.09
C THR A 213 15.61 -1.56 7.25
N LEU A 214 15.54 -2.27 8.37
CA LEU A 214 16.41 -3.40 8.68
C LEU A 214 16.23 -4.55 7.67
N ALA A 215 14.98 -4.86 7.32
CA ALA A 215 14.68 -5.88 6.31
C ALA A 215 15.21 -5.51 4.92
N ASN A 216 15.08 -4.25 4.53
CA ASN A 216 15.65 -3.74 3.28
C ASN A 216 17.19 -3.84 3.23
N ILE A 217 17.88 -3.67 4.36
CA ILE A 217 19.35 -3.85 4.47
C ILE A 217 19.73 -5.33 4.42
N TYR A 218 18.95 -6.20 5.08
CA TYR A 218 19.15 -7.65 5.02
C TYR A 218 19.00 -8.17 3.58
N MET A 219 17.96 -7.72 2.88
CA MET A 219 17.78 -7.99 1.45
C MET A 219 18.95 -7.46 0.61
N LEU A 220 19.44 -6.24 0.84
CA LEU A 220 20.60 -5.70 0.13
C LEU A 220 21.86 -6.58 0.28
N HIS A 221 22.09 -7.14 1.47
CA HIS A 221 23.17 -8.09 1.71
C HIS A 221 22.96 -9.43 0.98
N TRP A 222 21.73 -9.94 0.94
CA TRP A 222 21.40 -11.17 0.23
C TRP A 222 21.49 -11.00 -1.30
N GLU A 223 20.90 -9.93 -1.85
CA GLU A 223 20.75 -9.69 -3.29
C GLU A 223 22.04 -9.21 -3.99
N GLN A 224 23.07 -8.82 -3.22
CA GLN A 224 24.33 -8.26 -3.72
C GLN A 224 24.97 -9.05 -4.89
N LYS A 225 24.87 -10.38 -4.90
CA LYS A 225 25.41 -11.22 -5.99
C LYS A 225 24.52 -11.21 -7.24
N LEU A 226 23.20 -11.12 -7.07
CA LEU A 226 22.28 -10.92 -8.20
C LEU A 226 22.50 -9.55 -8.84
N ILE A 227 22.63 -8.49 -8.04
CA ILE A 227 22.97 -7.14 -8.54
C ILE A 227 24.27 -7.18 -9.37
N GLN A 228 25.35 -7.74 -8.81
CA GLN A 228 26.65 -7.82 -9.51
C GLN A 228 26.58 -8.62 -10.81
N ASP A 229 25.85 -9.72 -10.82
CA ASP A 229 25.64 -10.53 -12.01
C ASP A 229 24.86 -9.76 -13.10
N GLN A 230 23.84 -9.00 -12.72
CA GLN A 230 23.06 -8.17 -13.64
C GLN A 230 23.87 -6.97 -14.17
N GLU A 231 24.64 -6.28 -13.31
CA GLU A 231 25.55 -5.21 -13.75
C GLU A 231 26.60 -5.72 -14.74
N ALA A 232 27.12 -6.93 -14.54
CA ALA A 232 28.08 -7.56 -15.46
C ALA A 232 27.43 -7.98 -16.80
N ASP A 233 26.22 -8.55 -16.74
CA ASP A 233 25.46 -8.98 -17.92
C ASP A 233 24.82 -7.79 -18.69
N LYS A 234 24.88 -6.56 -18.12
CA LYS A 234 24.16 -5.34 -18.58
C LYS A 234 22.64 -5.50 -18.59
N GLU A 235 22.12 -6.13 -17.55
CA GLU A 235 20.71 -6.37 -17.33
C GLU A 235 20.14 -5.48 -16.21
N ILE A 236 18.84 -5.25 -16.21
CA ILE A 236 18.15 -4.49 -15.16
C ILE A 236 18.06 -5.34 -13.90
N TYR A 237 18.37 -4.74 -12.75
CA TYR A 237 17.93 -5.21 -11.43
C TYR A 237 17.19 -4.08 -10.71
N GLY A 238 15.97 -4.32 -10.26
CA GLY A 238 15.24 -3.36 -9.44
C GLY A 238 14.25 -4.02 -8.48
N ARG A 239 14.28 -3.60 -7.22
CA ARG A 239 13.38 -4.06 -6.16
C ARG A 239 12.43 -2.95 -5.72
N TYR A 240 11.17 -3.31 -5.53
CA TYR A 240 10.17 -2.51 -4.82
C TYR A 240 9.75 -3.30 -3.58
N ILE A 241 10.28 -2.91 -2.41
CA ILE A 241 9.95 -3.55 -1.13
C ILE A 241 10.30 -5.06 -1.17
N ASP A 242 9.30 -5.92 -1.34
CA ASP A 242 9.41 -7.39 -1.35
C ASP A 242 9.41 -7.95 -2.80
N ASP A 243 8.89 -7.19 -3.77
CA ASP A 243 8.85 -7.52 -5.20
C ASP A 243 10.17 -7.16 -5.92
N VAL A 244 10.74 -8.10 -6.68
CA VAL A 244 11.92 -7.87 -7.54
C VAL A 244 11.58 -8.04 -9.02
N PHE A 245 12.15 -7.18 -9.87
CA PHE A 245 12.13 -7.28 -11.33
C PHE A 245 13.57 -7.36 -11.88
N MET A 246 13.77 -8.24 -12.87
CA MET A 246 15.03 -8.39 -13.60
C MET A 246 14.81 -8.65 -15.09
N THR A 247 15.78 -8.27 -15.93
CA THR A 247 15.86 -8.69 -17.35
C THR A 247 16.90 -9.79 -17.52
N THR A 248 16.79 -10.59 -18.59
CA THR A 248 17.83 -11.57 -18.91
C THR A 248 17.84 -11.97 -20.38
N ASN A 249 19.04 -12.02 -20.95
CA ASN A 249 19.32 -12.66 -22.25
C ASN A 249 19.96 -14.06 -22.12
N LEU A 250 20.10 -14.59 -20.89
CA LEU A 250 20.55 -15.97 -20.65
C LEU A 250 19.45 -16.99 -20.95
N THR A 251 19.82 -18.26 -21.15
CA THR A 251 18.83 -19.33 -21.34
C THR A 251 18.03 -19.59 -20.06
N PHE A 252 16.79 -20.09 -20.21
CA PHE A 252 15.91 -20.40 -19.08
C PHE A 252 16.60 -21.23 -17.99
N ASP A 253 17.36 -22.27 -18.37
CA ASP A 253 18.08 -23.12 -17.42
C ASP A 253 19.22 -22.40 -16.68
N GLN A 254 19.93 -21.49 -17.36
CA GLN A 254 20.98 -20.67 -16.73
C GLN A 254 20.39 -19.72 -15.70
N VAL A 255 19.28 -19.05 -16.05
CA VAL A 255 18.54 -18.14 -15.17
C VAL A 255 17.99 -18.89 -13.98
N LYS A 256 17.29 -20.00 -14.23
CA LYS A 256 16.75 -20.88 -13.19
C LYS A 256 17.85 -21.32 -12.22
N LYS A 257 18.98 -21.81 -12.73
CA LYS A 257 20.13 -22.18 -11.88
C LYS A 257 20.67 -21.01 -11.05
N ARG A 258 20.69 -19.78 -11.57
CA ARG A 258 21.08 -18.57 -10.83
C ARG A 258 20.09 -18.26 -9.69
N LEU A 259 18.77 -18.34 -9.96
CA LEU A 259 17.72 -18.15 -8.94
C LEU A 259 17.72 -19.26 -7.87
N GLU A 260 17.85 -20.53 -8.26
CA GLU A 260 17.97 -21.67 -7.33
C GLU A 260 19.24 -21.60 -6.45
N ASN A 261 20.31 -20.97 -6.94
CA ASN A 261 21.49 -20.69 -6.13
C ASN A 261 21.24 -19.55 -5.14
N ALA A 262 20.50 -18.51 -5.53
CA ALA A 262 20.12 -17.41 -4.64
C ALA A 262 19.14 -17.89 -3.55
N HIS A 263 18.13 -18.68 -3.90
CA HIS A 263 17.18 -19.28 -2.98
C HIS A 263 17.88 -20.12 -1.89
N ARG A 264 18.86 -20.94 -2.29
CA ARG A 264 19.63 -21.78 -1.34
C ARG A 264 20.70 -21.03 -0.53
N LYS A 265 20.96 -19.75 -0.81
CA LYS A 265 21.96 -18.94 -0.10
C LYS A 265 21.59 -18.69 1.37
N ASP A 266 20.30 -18.58 1.67
CA ASP A 266 19.80 -18.26 3.01
C ASP A 266 18.47 -19.00 3.29
N PRO A 267 18.40 -19.93 4.26
CA PRO A 267 17.18 -20.66 4.59
C PRO A 267 16.05 -19.78 5.16
N ASN A 268 16.33 -18.50 5.46
CA ASN A 268 15.34 -17.53 5.92
C ASN A 268 14.65 -16.78 4.78
N ILE A 269 15.20 -16.82 3.55
CA ILE A 269 14.65 -16.13 2.38
C ILE A 269 14.08 -17.18 1.42
N ARG A 270 12.77 -17.11 1.19
CA ARG A 270 12.10 -17.91 0.17
C ARG A 270 11.65 -16.99 -0.94
N ILE A 271 11.86 -17.43 -2.19
CA ILE A 271 11.49 -16.67 -3.38
C ILE A 271 10.52 -17.48 -4.21
N SER A 272 9.44 -16.84 -4.65
CA SER A 272 8.52 -17.38 -5.65
C SER A 272 8.72 -16.58 -6.92
N TYR A 273 9.12 -17.22 -8.02
CA TYR A 273 9.59 -16.54 -9.24
C TYR A 273 8.85 -16.99 -10.51
N SER A 274 8.68 -16.03 -11.42
CA SER A 274 8.13 -16.21 -12.76
C SER A 274 9.15 -15.72 -13.79
N ILE A 275 9.33 -16.47 -14.89
CA ILE A 275 10.25 -16.11 -15.99
C ILE A 275 9.47 -16.21 -17.30
N GLN A 276 9.18 -15.09 -17.95
CA GLN A 276 8.29 -15.01 -19.11
C GLN A 276 8.70 -13.87 -20.05
N SER A 277 8.26 -13.92 -21.32
CA SER A 277 8.37 -12.79 -22.26
C SER A 277 7.34 -11.69 -22.02
N THR A 278 6.27 -12.01 -21.28
CA THR A 278 5.26 -11.07 -20.77
C THR A 278 5.08 -11.33 -19.27
N ILE A 279 5.19 -10.30 -18.44
CA ILE A 279 5.12 -10.43 -16.98
C ILE A 279 4.52 -9.18 -16.33
N ASP A 280 3.90 -9.34 -15.18
CA ASP A 280 3.33 -8.24 -14.39
C ASP A 280 4.26 -7.85 -13.24
N PHE A 281 4.49 -6.54 -13.07
CA PHE A 281 5.23 -5.99 -11.94
C PHE A 281 4.58 -4.69 -11.46
N LEU A 282 4.22 -4.64 -10.17
CA LEU A 282 3.44 -3.55 -9.55
C LEU A 282 2.12 -3.31 -10.31
N ASP A 283 2.09 -2.27 -11.12
CA ASP A 283 0.96 -1.82 -11.92
C ASP A 283 1.23 -1.79 -13.43
N VAL A 284 2.30 -2.46 -13.87
CA VAL A 284 2.73 -2.50 -15.27
C VAL A 284 2.82 -3.96 -15.72
N THR A 285 2.12 -4.28 -16.80
CA THR A 285 2.39 -5.47 -17.60
C THR A 285 3.47 -5.11 -18.61
N VAL A 286 4.59 -5.83 -18.58
CA VAL A 286 5.73 -5.66 -19.50
C VAL A 286 5.72 -6.83 -20.48
N SER A 287 5.88 -6.56 -21.77
CA SER A 287 5.91 -7.55 -22.84
C SER A 287 7.05 -7.30 -23.83
N ASN A 288 7.69 -8.38 -24.28
CA ASN A 288 8.69 -8.38 -25.33
C ASN A 288 8.08 -9.02 -26.59
N VAL A 289 7.67 -8.19 -27.54
CA VAL A 289 7.08 -8.62 -28.81
C VAL A 289 8.19 -8.67 -29.86
N ASN A 290 8.89 -9.81 -29.93
CA ASN A 290 9.97 -10.05 -30.90
C ASN A 290 11.07 -8.97 -30.91
N GLY A 291 11.47 -8.46 -29.73
CA GLY A 291 12.47 -7.40 -29.57
C GLY A 291 11.88 -5.99 -29.49
N GLN A 292 10.56 -5.84 -29.56
CA GLN A 292 9.87 -4.58 -29.30
C GLN A 292 9.29 -4.59 -27.89
N LEU A 293 9.61 -3.55 -27.10
CA LEU A 293 9.00 -3.34 -25.79
C LEU A 293 7.54 -2.91 -25.96
N LYS A 294 6.64 -3.59 -25.25
CA LYS A 294 5.26 -3.16 -25.06
C LYS A 294 4.96 -3.12 -23.56
N THR A 295 4.41 -2.01 -23.08
CA THR A 295 3.99 -1.84 -21.68
C THR A 295 2.55 -1.38 -21.62
N THR A 296 1.78 -1.92 -20.67
CA THR A 296 0.36 -1.59 -20.43
C THR A 296 0.07 -1.56 -18.94
N ILE A 297 -1.04 -0.94 -18.50
CA ILE A 297 -1.43 -0.99 -17.09
C ILE A 297 -1.91 -2.40 -16.73
N PHE A 298 -1.33 -2.95 -15.66
CA PHE A 298 -1.79 -4.19 -15.06
C PHE A 298 -2.99 -3.94 -14.14
N HIS A 299 -4.05 -4.71 -14.34
CA HIS A 299 -5.23 -4.75 -13.47
C HIS A 299 -5.37 -6.14 -12.88
N LYS A 300 -5.38 -6.25 -11.54
CA LYS A 300 -5.61 -7.53 -10.87
C LYS A 300 -7.02 -8.03 -11.21
N PRO A 301 -7.22 -9.29 -11.65
CA PRO A 301 -8.55 -9.79 -12.06
C PRO A 301 -9.65 -9.72 -10.99
N ALA A 302 -9.25 -9.69 -9.71
CA ALA A 302 -10.16 -9.56 -8.56
C ALA A 302 -10.28 -8.12 -8.02
N ALA A 303 -9.69 -7.13 -8.68
CA ALA A 303 -9.87 -5.73 -8.31
C ALA A 303 -11.21 -5.23 -8.86
N GLU A 304 -12.12 -4.88 -7.96
CA GLU A 304 -13.29 -4.08 -8.32
C GLU A 304 -12.84 -2.72 -8.88
N PRO A 305 -13.58 -2.11 -9.83
CA PRO A 305 -13.28 -0.79 -10.37
C PRO A 305 -13.63 0.32 -9.37
N TYR A 306 -13.29 0.15 -8.10
CA TYR A 306 -13.58 1.08 -7.01
C TYR A 306 -12.64 2.29 -7.08
N ILE A 307 -13.21 3.44 -7.36
CA ILE A 307 -12.59 4.76 -7.29
C ILE A 307 -13.40 5.55 -6.26
N LEU A 308 -12.79 6.50 -5.54
CA LEU A 308 -13.50 7.33 -4.55
C LEU A 308 -14.85 7.82 -5.10
N PRO A 309 -16.01 7.39 -4.55
CA PRO A 309 -17.32 7.74 -5.09
C PRO A 309 -17.57 9.24 -5.08
N TYR A 310 -18.22 9.73 -6.14
CA TYR A 310 -18.52 11.15 -6.31
C TYR A 310 -19.47 11.69 -5.23
N THR A 311 -20.25 10.82 -4.60
CA THR A 311 -21.14 11.09 -3.48
C THR A 311 -20.46 11.14 -2.10
N SER A 312 -19.15 10.85 -2.02
CA SER A 312 -18.40 10.94 -0.77
C SER A 312 -18.17 12.41 -0.34
N ASP A 313 -17.91 12.65 0.96
CA ASP A 313 -17.67 13.99 1.49
C ASP A 313 -16.17 14.35 1.44
N HIS A 314 -15.66 14.58 0.23
CA HIS A 314 -14.28 15.00 0.01
C HIS A 314 -14.19 16.38 -0.68
N PRO A 315 -13.10 17.15 -0.44
CA PRO A 315 -12.87 18.41 -1.14
C PRO A 315 -12.88 18.28 -2.67
N ARG A 316 -13.54 19.23 -3.37
CA ARG A 316 -13.76 19.15 -4.84
C ARG A 316 -12.49 18.98 -5.68
N ASN A 317 -11.35 19.49 -5.21
CA ASN A 317 -10.06 19.32 -5.89
C ASN A 317 -9.62 17.84 -5.98
N VAL A 318 -10.05 16.97 -5.06
CA VAL A 318 -9.81 15.53 -5.12
C VAL A 318 -10.49 14.94 -6.36
N TYR A 319 -11.81 15.15 -6.50
CA TYR A 319 -12.59 14.72 -7.67
C TYR A 319 -12.06 15.27 -8.99
N HIS A 320 -11.60 16.52 -9.01
CA HIS A 320 -11.01 17.13 -10.20
C HIS A 320 -9.68 16.49 -10.62
N ASN A 321 -8.91 15.99 -9.65
CA ASN A 321 -7.58 15.40 -9.87
C ASN A 321 -7.63 13.91 -10.22
N ILE A 322 -8.64 13.16 -9.75
CA ILE A 322 -8.75 11.71 -9.98
C ILE A 322 -8.71 11.35 -11.48
N PRO A 323 -9.56 11.91 -12.37
CA PRO A 323 -9.51 11.61 -13.81
C PRO A 323 -8.17 12.01 -14.44
N TYR A 324 -7.63 13.17 -14.05
CA TYR A 324 -6.36 13.66 -14.58
C TYR A 324 -5.17 12.77 -14.19
N ALA A 325 -5.11 12.32 -12.94
CA ALA A 325 -4.07 11.45 -12.44
C ALA A 325 -4.15 10.04 -13.05
N ALA A 326 -5.36 9.49 -13.24
CA ALA A 326 -5.57 8.22 -13.91
C ALA A 326 -5.11 8.27 -15.39
N LEU A 327 -5.55 9.28 -16.15
CA LEU A 327 -5.13 9.46 -17.55
C LEU A 327 -3.63 9.74 -17.67
N LEU A 328 -3.05 10.53 -16.76
CA LEU A 328 -1.61 10.79 -16.74
C LEU A 328 -0.79 9.53 -16.44
N ARG A 329 -1.31 8.63 -15.61
CA ARG A 329 -0.70 7.33 -15.32
C ARG A 329 -0.78 6.41 -16.54
N ALA A 330 -1.94 6.31 -17.17
CA ALA A 330 -2.13 5.56 -18.42
C ALA A 330 -1.17 6.05 -19.53
N ALA A 331 -1.11 7.36 -19.77
CA ALA A 331 -0.21 7.95 -20.77
C ALA A 331 1.30 7.80 -20.47
N ARG A 332 1.67 7.45 -19.23
CA ARG A 332 3.06 7.23 -18.81
C ARG A 332 3.45 5.74 -18.72
N ILE A 333 2.49 4.83 -18.87
CA ILE A 333 2.70 3.38 -18.78
C ILE A 333 2.40 2.70 -20.12
N CYS A 334 1.33 3.10 -20.82
CA CYS A 334 0.98 2.52 -22.11
C CYS A 334 1.97 2.96 -23.20
N SER A 335 2.66 1.99 -23.82
CA SER A 335 3.69 2.25 -24.84
C SER A 335 3.13 2.66 -26.22
N ASN A 336 1.83 2.47 -26.45
CA ASN A 336 1.15 2.84 -27.70
C ASN A 336 -0.25 3.42 -27.43
N VAL A 337 -0.84 4.02 -28.47
CA VAL A 337 -2.12 4.73 -28.39
C VAL A 337 -3.30 3.77 -28.23
N GLU A 338 -3.23 2.57 -28.77
CA GLU A 338 -4.31 1.56 -28.73
C GLU A 338 -4.55 1.06 -27.29
N ASP A 339 -3.48 0.67 -26.59
CA ASP A 339 -3.57 0.26 -25.18
C ASP A 339 -3.93 1.44 -24.27
N PHE A 340 -3.48 2.66 -24.60
CA PHE A 340 -3.90 3.87 -23.89
C PHE A 340 -5.41 4.14 -24.06
N ASP A 341 -5.98 3.91 -25.24
CA ASP A 341 -7.40 4.13 -25.50
C ASP A 341 -8.27 3.10 -24.78
N ILE A 342 -7.86 1.83 -24.78
CA ILE A 342 -8.50 0.76 -23.99
C ILE A 342 -8.50 1.13 -22.50
N GLU A 343 -7.39 1.64 -21.97
CA GLU A 343 -7.30 2.08 -20.59
C GLU A 343 -8.12 3.35 -20.31
N ARG A 344 -8.15 4.32 -21.24
CA ARG A 344 -9.02 5.51 -21.16
C ARG A 344 -10.49 5.10 -21.03
N ILE A 345 -10.94 4.13 -21.81
CA ILE A 345 -12.31 3.59 -21.74
C ILE A 345 -12.56 2.90 -20.39
N ARG A 346 -11.59 2.14 -19.86
CA ARG A 346 -11.69 1.56 -18.50
C ARG A 346 -11.81 2.62 -17.42
N ILE A 347 -11.03 3.70 -17.50
CA ILE A 347 -11.09 4.82 -16.55
C ILE A 347 -12.46 5.53 -16.62
N ASP A 348 -12.99 5.77 -17.82
CA ASP A 348 -14.30 6.37 -18.03
C ASP A 348 -15.41 5.51 -17.39
N LEU A 349 -15.47 4.22 -17.74
CA LEU A 349 -16.40 3.25 -17.15
C LEU A 349 -16.27 3.19 -15.62
N SER A 350 -15.05 3.19 -15.08
CA SER A 350 -14.82 3.17 -13.63
C SER A 350 -15.34 4.44 -12.96
N LEU A 351 -15.17 5.61 -13.56
CA LEU A 351 -15.72 6.86 -13.02
C LEU A 351 -17.26 6.86 -13.04
N LEU A 352 -17.86 6.39 -14.13
CA LEU A 352 -19.33 6.28 -14.24
C LEU A 352 -19.92 5.30 -13.23
N LEU A 353 -19.25 4.16 -12.98
CA LEU A 353 -19.64 3.18 -11.94
C LEU A 353 -19.54 3.74 -10.51
N ASN A 354 -18.69 4.74 -10.28
CA ASN A 354 -18.54 5.44 -8.98
C ASN A 354 -19.29 6.79 -8.95
N GLU A 355 -20.40 6.87 -9.70
CA GLU A 355 -21.39 7.97 -9.69
C GLU A 355 -20.88 9.35 -10.18
N TYR A 356 -19.76 9.41 -10.91
CA TYR A 356 -19.29 10.67 -11.49
C TYR A 356 -20.23 11.12 -12.62
N PRO A 357 -20.70 12.39 -12.65
CA PRO A 357 -21.58 12.87 -13.72
C PRO A 357 -20.91 12.76 -15.10
N PRO A 358 -21.58 12.25 -16.15
CA PRO A 358 -20.97 12.10 -17.48
C PRO A 358 -20.39 13.40 -18.06
N SER A 359 -21.05 14.54 -17.78
CA SER A 359 -20.57 15.87 -18.15
C SER A 359 -19.31 16.30 -17.40
N PHE A 360 -19.13 15.84 -16.15
CA PHE A 360 -17.92 16.04 -15.37
C PHE A 360 -16.77 15.21 -15.97
N VAL A 361 -17.00 13.91 -16.21
CA VAL A 361 -15.98 13.00 -16.79
C VAL A 361 -15.52 13.52 -18.16
N SER A 362 -16.48 13.79 -19.05
CA SER A 362 -16.22 14.38 -20.37
C SER A 362 -15.39 15.66 -20.28
N LYS A 363 -15.77 16.61 -19.43
CA LYS A 363 -15.04 17.88 -19.23
C LYS A 363 -13.61 17.65 -18.73
N HIS A 364 -13.41 16.72 -17.80
CA HIS A 364 -12.09 16.44 -17.25
C HIS A 364 -11.18 15.68 -18.22
N PHE A 365 -11.73 14.80 -19.06
CA PHE A 365 -11.00 14.14 -20.14
C PHE A 365 -10.56 15.14 -21.21
N HIS A 366 -11.47 15.99 -21.71
CA HIS A 366 -11.12 17.05 -22.66
C HIS A 366 -10.05 18.00 -22.09
N ARG A 367 -10.16 18.38 -20.80
CA ARG A 367 -9.14 19.18 -20.11
C ARG A 367 -7.78 18.49 -20.06
N PHE A 368 -7.72 17.16 -19.85
CA PHE A 368 -6.46 16.41 -19.87
C PHE A 368 -5.79 16.50 -21.24
N PHE A 369 -6.51 16.25 -22.34
CA PHE A 369 -5.96 16.32 -23.70
C PHE A 369 -5.51 17.76 -24.06
N GLN A 370 -6.34 18.76 -23.78
CA GLN A 370 -6.02 20.18 -23.99
C GLN A 370 -4.74 20.62 -23.26
N LEU A 371 -4.60 20.27 -21.98
CA LEU A 371 -3.42 20.65 -21.17
C LEU A 371 -2.12 20.00 -21.65
N ASN A 372 -2.20 18.81 -22.25
CA ASN A 372 -1.04 18.07 -22.74
C ASN A 372 -0.83 18.23 -24.27
N GLN A 373 -1.53 19.18 -24.91
CA GLN A 373 -1.43 19.46 -26.36
C GLN A 373 -1.70 18.24 -27.27
N ALA A 374 -2.47 17.27 -26.77
CA ALA A 374 -2.84 16.06 -27.51
C ALA A 374 -4.24 16.22 -28.12
N MET A 375 -4.46 15.66 -29.31
CA MET A 375 -5.82 15.52 -29.85
C MET A 375 -6.61 14.54 -28.96
N PRO A 376 -7.83 14.87 -28.52
CA PRO A 376 -8.71 13.89 -27.91
C PRO A 376 -8.99 12.76 -28.92
N VAL A 377 -8.91 11.50 -28.49
CA VAL A 377 -9.19 10.29 -29.32
C VAL A 377 -10.71 10.11 -29.57
N LEU A 378 -11.45 11.23 -29.68
CA LEU A 378 -12.90 11.29 -29.84
C LEU A 378 -13.32 11.87 -31.22
N GLU A 379 -12.38 12.00 -32.15
CA GLU A 379 -12.66 12.21 -33.58
C GLU A 379 -12.16 10.98 -34.38
N ARG A 380 -12.99 10.25 -35.13
CA ARG A 380 -14.42 10.47 -35.48
C ARG A 380 -15.21 9.17 -35.44
N LEU A 381 -16.41 9.22 -34.85
CA LEU A 381 -17.54 8.49 -35.42
C LEU A 381 -17.91 9.19 -36.73
N ASP A 382 -18.03 8.43 -37.81
CA ASP A 382 -18.46 8.97 -39.09
C ASP A 382 -19.84 9.66 -38.94
N SER A 383 -19.96 10.86 -39.51
CA SER A 383 -21.13 11.72 -39.29
C SER A 383 -22.40 11.11 -39.90
N ASP A 384 -22.27 10.39 -41.01
CA ASP A 384 -23.39 9.80 -41.71
C ASP A 384 -23.83 8.52 -40.99
N VAL A 385 -22.87 7.70 -40.53
CA VAL A 385 -23.12 6.54 -39.66
C VAL A 385 -23.79 6.95 -38.34
N TYR A 386 -23.33 8.03 -37.70
CA TYR A 386 -23.98 8.55 -36.49
C TYR A 386 -25.39 9.06 -36.78
N HIS A 387 -25.60 9.76 -37.90
CA HIS A 387 -26.92 10.27 -38.28
C HIS A 387 -27.91 9.14 -38.59
N GLU A 388 -27.46 8.06 -39.24
CA GLU A 388 -28.26 6.86 -39.51
C GLU A 388 -28.64 6.12 -38.21
N ILE A 389 -27.67 5.88 -37.31
CA ILE A 389 -27.92 5.26 -36.00
C ILE A 389 -28.88 6.13 -35.18
N HIS A 390 -28.70 7.46 -35.19
CA HIS A 390 -29.54 8.40 -34.46
C HIS A 390 -31.00 8.34 -34.95
N GLN A 391 -31.25 8.41 -36.25
CA GLN A 391 -32.62 8.34 -36.80
C GLN A 391 -33.28 6.98 -36.50
N ASN A 392 -32.54 5.88 -36.68
CA ASN A 392 -33.03 4.53 -36.40
C ASN A 392 -33.38 4.30 -34.93
N LEU A 393 -32.68 4.95 -33.98
CA LEU A 393 -32.99 4.86 -32.56
C LEU A 393 -34.08 5.85 -32.13
N LEU A 394 -34.09 7.06 -32.68
CA LEU A 394 -35.08 8.11 -32.36
C LEU A 394 -36.51 7.68 -32.75
N HIS A 395 -36.67 6.87 -33.81
CA HIS A 395 -37.96 6.43 -34.31
C HIS A 395 -38.34 5.00 -33.86
N LYS A 396 -37.61 4.43 -32.88
CA LYS A 396 -37.87 3.09 -32.35
C LYS A 396 -38.69 3.19 -31.06
N PRO A 397 -40.03 3.06 -31.10
CA PRO A 397 -40.87 3.30 -29.93
C PRO A 397 -40.54 2.33 -28.79
N THR A 398 -40.43 2.89 -27.60
CA THR A 398 -40.19 2.14 -26.36
C THR A 398 -41.39 1.23 -26.05
N ARG A 399 -41.18 0.23 -25.19
CA ARG A 399 -42.26 -0.69 -24.77
C ARG A 399 -43.49 0.05 -24.21
N LYS A 400 -43.29 1.19 -23.55
CA LYS A 400 -44.37 1.98 -22.94
C LYS A 400 -45.13 2.80 -23.98
N GLU A 401 -44.44 3.31 -25.01
CA GLU A 401 -45.06 3.99 -26.15
C GLU A 401 -45.83 3.00 -27.02
N LYS A 402 -45.27 1.81 -27.32
CA LYS A 402 -45.99 0.74 -28.02
C LYS A 402 -47.28 0.35 -27.32
N GLN A 403 -47.24 0.11 -26.01
CA GLN A 403 -48.44 -0.21 -25.23
C GLN A 403 -49.46 0.93 -25.24
N LEU A 404 -49.01 2.20 -25.19
CA LEU A 404 -49.91 3.34 -25.30
C LEU A 404 -50.54 3.45 -26.69
N GLN A 405 -49.78 3.15 -27.74
CA GLN A 405 -50.20 3.22 -29.13
C GLN A 405 -51.17 2.07 -29.48
N GLU A 406 -50.88 0.85 -29.04
CA GLU A 406 -51.82 -0.29 -29.04
C GLU A 406 -53.13 0.06 -28.31
N THR A 407 -53.04 0.72 -27.14
CA THR A 407 -54.24 1.15 -26.39
C THR A 407 -55.04 2.25 -27.12
N ILE A 408 -54.38 3.15 -27.85
CA ILE A 408 -55.03 4.20 -28.64
C ILE A 408 -55.70 3.61 -29.88
N GLU A 409 -55.03 2.70 -30.59
CA GLU A 409 -55.58 2.00 -31.76
C GLU A 409 -56.81 1.14 -31.39
N ASP A 410 -56.78 0.46 -30.24
CA ASP A 410 -57.94 -0.27 -29.68
C ASP A 410 -59.10 0.67 -29.27
N LEU A 411 -58.82 1.92 -28.87
CA LEU A 411 -59.83 2.93 -28.48
C LEU A 411 -60.51 3.58 -29.69
N ASP A 412 -59.77 3.81 -30.78
CA ASP A 412 -60.29 4.38 -32.02
C ASP A 412 -61.04 3.33 -32.88
N ALA A 413 -60.79 2.03 -32.65
CA ALA A 413 -61.49 0.93 -33.33
C ALA A 413 -62.89 0.60 -32.76
N LEU A 414 -63.29 1.21 -31.64
CA LEU A 414 -64.57 0.94 -30.95
C LEU A 414 -65.71 1.86 -31.45
N PRO A 415 -66.91 1.33 -31.76
CA PRO A 415 -68.05 2.16 -32.15
C PRO A 415 -68.46 3.19 -31.06
N GLU A 416 -68.82 4.39 -31.49
CA GLU A 416 -69.09 5.58 -30.64
C GLU A 416 -69.98 5.37 -29.38
N PRO A 417 -70.99 4.47 -29.31
CA PRO A 417 -71.88 4.39 -28.14
C PRO A 417 -71.20 4.04 -26.81
N LEU A 418 -69.94 3.58 -26.80
CA LEU A 418 -69.23 3.13 -25.59
C LEU A 418 -68.27 4.16 -24.98
N GLN A 419 -67.80 5.17 -25.72
CA GLN A 419 -66.79 6.12 -25.23
C GLN A 419 -67.25 6.97 -24.04
N LYS A 420 -68.56 7.13 -23.82
CA LYS A 420 -69.13 7.91 -22.68
C LYS A 420 -69.32 7.13 -21.37
N LYS A 421 -68.89 5.86 -21.28
CA LYS A 421 -69.20 4.99 -20.11
C LYS A 421 -68.05 4.70 -19.14
N GLN A 422 -66.82 5.16 -19.42
CA GLN A 422 -65.63 4.90 -18.58
C GLN A 422 -65.16 6.04 -17.67
N LEU A 423 -65.74 7.24 -17.76
CA LEU A 423 -65.52 8.32 -16.76
C LEU A 423 -66.40 8.10 -15.51
N GLY A 424 -66.22 6.95 -14.85
CA GLY A 424 -66.99 6.50 -13.69
C GLY A 424 -66.26 6.69 -12.37
N ILE A 425 -66.36 7.87 -11.76
CA ILE A 425 -65.86 8.13 -10.40
C ILE A 425 -66.76 7.45 -9.35
N ARG A 426 -66.21 6.54 -8.53
CA ARG A 426 -66.69 6.14 -7.18
C ARG A 426 -65.60 5.31 -6.49
N MET A 427 -64.95 5.82 -5.44
CA MET A 427 -65.35 5.68 -4.03
C MET A 427 -65.58 4.23 -3.57
N SER A 428 -64.61 3.67 -2.85
CA SER A 428 -64.76 2.45 -2.03
C SER A 428 -64.90 2.82 -0.54
N CYS A 429 -66.03 2.46 0.06
CA CYS A 429 -66.22 2.56 1.51
C CYS A 429 -65.59 1.37 2.24
N MET A 430 -65.13 1.60 3.47
CA MET A 430 -64.94 0.57 4.49
C MET A 430 -66.28 -0.07 4.89
N GLN A 431 -66.23 -1.34 5.31
CA GLN A 431 -67.09 -2.10 6.25
C GLN A 431 -67.09 -3.60 5.83
N ASN A 432 -67.24 -4.61 6.69
CA ASN A 432 -67.03 -4.76 8.13
C ASN A 432 -66.99 -6.28 8.39
N ILE A 433 -66.09 -6.79 9.26
CA ILE A 433 -66.22 -8.15 9.81
C ILE A 433 -66.07 -8.09 11.33
N THR A 434 -67.20 -8.26 12.01
CA THR A 434 -67.37 -8.45 13.46
C THR A 434 -68.49 -9.48 13.63
N SER A 435 -68.34 -10.58 14.36
CA SER A 435 -68.33 -10.68 15.84
C SER A 435 -68.11 -12.17 16.20
N LYS A 436 -67.34 -12.55 17.24
CA LYS A 436 -67.79 -12.82 18.63
C LYS A 436 -66.60 -13.41 19.47
N VAL A 437 -66.46 -13.34 20.81
CA VAL A 437 -67.27 -12.86 21.97
C VAL A 437 -68.42 -13.83 22.37
N ASP A 438 -68.40 -14.59 23.47
CA ASP A 438 -67.90 -14.35 24.85
C ASP A 438 -67.40 -15.64 25.58
N GLN A 439 -66.57 -15.42 26.62
CA GLN A 439 -66.52 -15.99 28.01
C GLN A 439 -66.77 -17.48 28.32
N ASP A 440 -65.84 -18.06 29.10
CA ASP A 440 -66.01 -18.38 30.53
C ASP A 440 -64.65 -18.12 31.26
#